data_AF-A0A7S2GTV0-F1
#
_entry.id   AF-A0A7S2GTV0-F1
#
_cell.length_a   1.000
_cell.length_b   1.000
_cell.length_c   1.000
_cell.angle_alpha   90.00
_cell.angle_beta   90.00
_cell.angle_gamma   90.00
#
_symmetry.space_group_name_H-M   'P 1'
#
loop_
_entity.id
_entity.type
_entity.pdbx_description
1 polymer ?
#
loop_
_entity_poly.entity_id
_entity_poly.type
_entity_poly.pdbx_seq_one_letter_code
_entity_poly.pdbx_strand_id
1 'polypeptide(L)'
;FNRIPGPPPACQSNNALPPEYARQITATHLPAELLPAATTIEYILPAVVCSPPVFLLVLDVALLEEELEEAKDSIQQSLALMPPTALVGLVTFGTMCHVHELAAGALQRANVFQGTREYTAQQVAQRLGLRSGPSAGGASAVGRFLVPVADCEFALGSLLDDLHK
;
A
#
# COMPACT_ATOMS: atom_id res chain seq x y z
N PHE A 1 -42.91 20.08 -1.53
CA PHE A 1 -41.74 19.81 -2.39
C PHE A 1 -40.41 19.72 -1.64
N ASN A 2 -40.24 20.33 -0.46
CA ASN A 2 -38.99 20.26 0.33
C ASN A 2 -38.87 19.05 1.29
N ARG A 3 -39.63 17.97 1.09
CA ARG A 3 -39.58 16.80 1.98
C ARG A 3 -39.72 15.52 1.18
N ILE A 4 -38.73 14.66 1.31
CA ILE A 4 -38.76 13.28 0.83
C ILE A 4 -38.75 12.40 2.07
N PRO A 5 -39.54 11.32 2.12
CA PRO A 5 -39.40 10.32 3.15
C PRO A 5 -38.04 9.61 3.01
N GLY A 6 -37.02 10.17 3.66
CA GLY A 6 -35.77 9.47 3.91
C GLY A 6 -35.97 8.34 4.93
N PRO A 7 -34.99 7.44 5.10
CA PRO A 7 -35.04 6.39 6.10
C PRO A 7 -35.30 6.98 7.50
N PRO A 8 -35.99 6.27 8.41
CA PRO A 8 -36.31 6.79 9.73
C PRO A 8 -35.01 7.26 10.41
N PRO A 9 -34.92 8.52 10.84
CA PRO A 9 -33.70 9.00 11.47
C PRO A 9 -33.59 8.30 12.80
N ALA A 10 -32.42 7.76 13.12
CA ALA A 10 -32.11 7.23 14.44
C ALA A 10 -32.47 8.20 15.60
N CYS A 11 -32.71 9.49 15.31
CA CYS A 11 -33.02 10.54 16.28
C CYS A 11 -34.23 11.46 15.95
N GLN A 12 -35.15 11.14 15.03
CA GLN A 12 -36.36 11.96 14.69
C GLN A 12 -36.12 13.48 14.44
N SER A 13 -34.89 13.90 14.17
CA SER A 13 -34.55 15.31 13.94
C SER A 13 -34.67 15.67 12.45
N ASN A 14 -35.01 16.93 12.17
CA ASN A 14 -35.06 17.45 10.80
C ASN A 14 -33.67 17.93 10.39
N ASN A 15 -33.13 17.37 9.30
CA ASN A 15 -31.90 17.86 8.67
C ASN A 15 -32.23 18.74 7.45
N ALA A 16 -31.51 19.86 7.27
CA ALA A 16 -31.62 20.67 6.08
C ALA A 16 -30.86 20.00 4.93
N LEU A 17 -31.45 20.01 3.73
CA LEU A 17 -30.77 19.47 2.54
C LEU A 17 -29.61 20.38 2.12
N PRO A 18 -28.49 19.82 1.65
CA PRO A 18 -27.44 20.60 1.00
C PRO A 18 -27.99 21.44 -0.17
N PRO A 19 -27.40 22.60 -0.46
CA PRO A 19 -27.91 23.53 -1.48
C PRO A 19 -27.92 22.92 -2.90
N GLU A 20 -27.01 21.98 -3.19
CA GLU A 20 -26.98 21.27 -4.47
C GLU A 20 -28.20 20.36 -4.65
N TYR A 21 -28.59 19.66 -3.58
CA TYR A 21 -29.77 18.79 -3.56
C TYR A 21 -31.05 19.59 -3.65
N ALA A 22 -31.15 20.70 -2.90
CA ALA A 22 -32.32 21.55 -2.86
C ALA A 22 -32.69 22.17 -4.24
N ARG A 23 -31.72 22.30 -5.16
CA ARG A 23 -31.94 22.88 -6.49
C ARG A 23 -32.39 21.87 -7.56
N GLN A 24 -32.09 20.58 -7.38
CA GLN A 24 -32.22 19.58 -8.46
C GLN A 24 -33.22 18.46 -8.17
N ILE A 25 -33.79 18.46 -6.96
CA ILE A 25 -34.63 17.36 -6.51
C ILE A 25 -36.08 17.51 -6.97
N THR A 26 -36.57 16.51 -7.68
CA THR A 26 -37.97 16.41 -8.12
C THR A 26 -38.49 14.99 -7.90
N ALA A 27 -39.80 14.77 -7.97
CA ALA A 27 -40.38 13.44 -7.73
C ALA A 27 -39.89 12.38 -8.74
N THR A 28 -39.44 12.80 -9.91
CA THR A 28 -38.87 11.96 -10.97
C THR A 28 -37.34 11.96 -11.00
N HIS A 29 -36.69 12.85 -10.26
CA HIS A 29 -35.23 13.00 -10.20
C HIS A 29 -34.80 13.02 -8.74
N LEU A 30 -34.79 11.83 -8.15
CA LEU A 30 -34.34 11.59 -6.79
C LEU A 30 -32.83 11.29 -6.80
N PRO A 31 -32.09 11.77 -5.80
CA PRO A 31 -30.74 11.32 -5.54
C PRO A 31 -30.65 9.80 -5.37
N ALA A 32 -29.49 9.24 -5.72
CA ALA A 32 -29.27 7.80 -5.68
C ALA A 32 -29.52 7.20 -4.28
N GLU A 33 -29.23 7.95 -3.22
CA GLU A 33 -29.44 7.52 -1.84
C GLU A 33 -30.88 7.49 -1.34
N LEU A 34 -31.80 7.99 -2.14
CA LEU A 34 -33.23 7.92 -1.87
C LEU A 34 -33.93 6.88 -2.78
N LEU A 35 -33.18 6.19 -3.66
CA LEU A 35 -33.73 5.13 -4.50
C LEU A 35 -33.89 3.84 -3.68
N PRO A 36 -35.06 3.19 -3.68
CA PRO A 36 -35.28 1.93 -2.96
C PRO A 36 -34.36 0.78 -3.39
N ALA A 37 -33.86 0.83 -4.63
CA ALA A 37 -32.94 -0.16 -5.17
C ALA A 37 -31.48 0.03 -4.68
N ALA A 38 -31.16 1.19 -4.13
CA ALA A 38 -29.82 1.58 -3.71
C ALA A 38 -29.75 1.70 -2.17
N THR A 39 -29.98 0.58 -1.48
CA THR A 39 -29.87 0.49 -0.02
C THR A 39 -28.42 0.52 0.47
N THR A 40 -27.46 0.22 -0.41
CA THR A 40 -26.01 0.29 -0.16
C THR A 40 -25.37 1.21 -1.19
N ILE A 41 -24.66 2.23 -0.73
CA ILE A 41 -24.08 3.29 -1.59
C ILE A 41 -22.65 3.58 -1.16
N GLU A 42 -21.80 3.79 -2.15
CA GLU A 42 -20.43 4.24 -2.00
C GLU A 42 -20.30 5.70 -2.46
N TYR A 43 -19.60 6.52 -1.66
CA TYR A 43 -19.37 7.93 -1.97
C TYR A 43 -17.90 8.17 -2.28
N ILE A 44 -17.62 8.86 -3.39
CA ILE A 44 -16.27 9.30 -3.75
C ILE A 44 -16.08 10.73 -3.24
N LEU A 45 -15.13 10.92 -2.32
CA LEU A 45 -14.83 12.21 -1.72
C LEU A 45 -13.75 12.95 -2.55
N PRO A 46 -13.97 14.22 -2.95
CA PRO A 46 -13.07 14.94 -3.88
C PRO A 46 -11.72 15.41 -3.29
N ALA A 47 -11.26 14.87 -2.16
CA ALA A 47 -10.07 15.38 -1.44
C ALA A 47 -9.16 14.30 -0.83
N VAL A 48 -9.34 13.03 -1.18
CA VAL A 48 -8.42 11.98 -0.70
C VAL A 48 -7.24 11.89 -1.67
N VAL A 49 -6.08 12.44 -1.28
CA VAL A 49 -4.83 12.09 -1.96
C VAL A 49 -4.57 10.62 -1.66
N CYS A 50 -4.91 9.74 -2.60
CA CYS A 50 -4.67 8.31 -2.45
C CYS A 50 -3.18 8.07 -2.66
N SER A 51 -2.46 7.76 -1.58
CA SER A 51 -1.08 7.28 -1.68
C SER A 51 -1.08 5.96 -2.47
N PRO A 52 -0.07 5.70 -3.32
CA PRO A 52 0.03 4.42 -4.00
C PRO A 52 0.05 3.26 -2.98
N PRO A 53 -0.53 2.10 -3.33
CA PRO A 53 -0.46 0.93 -2.47
C PRO A 53 0.99 0.50 -2.27
N VAL A 54 1.31 0.00 -1.08
CA VAL A 54 2.65 -0.45 -0.70
C VAL A 54 2.62 -1.94 -0.43
N PHE A 55 3.49 -2.70 -1.10
CA PHE A 55 3.68 -4.14 -0.92
C PHE A 55 5.08 -4.39 -0.36
N LEU A 56 5.16 -4.94 0.86
CA LEU A 56 6.42 -5.37 1.46
C LEU A 56 6.47 -6.90 1.42
N LEU A 57 7.32 -7.44 0.57
CA LEU A 57 7.53 -8.87 0.43
C LEU A 57 8.52 -9.33 1.50
N VAL A 58 8.09 -10.27 2.34
CA VAL A 58 8.91 -10.84 3.42
C VAL A 58 9.07 -12.33 3.16
N LEU A 59 10.24 -12.73 2.69
CA LEU A 59 10.51 -14.07 2.18
C LEU A 59 11.44 -14.84 3.13
N ASP A 60 11.02 -16.05 3.53
CA ASP A 60 11.88 -17.00 4.24
C ASP A 60 12.87 -17.62 3.26
N VAL A 61 14.15 -17.59 3.60
CA VAL A 61 15.24 -18.21 2.84
C VAL A 61 15.76 -19.50 3.51
N ALA A 62 15.22 -19.91 4.66
CA ALA A 62 15.58 -21.16 5.33
C ALA A 62 14.71 -22.36 4.86
N LEU A 63 14.26 -22.33 3.61
CA LEU A 63 13.45 -23.36 2.97
C LEU A 63 14.30 -24.34 2.15
N LEU A 64 13.70 -25.45 1.71
CA LEU A 64 14.30 -26.33 0.71
C LEU A 64 14.38 -25.61 -0.65
N GLU A 65 15.36 -25.98 -1.47
CA GLU A 65 15.62 -25.34 -2.76
C GLU A 65 14.40 -25.36 -3.70
N GLU A 66 13.67 -26.49 -3.74
CA GLU A 66 12.46 -26.63 -4.55
C GLU A 66 11.32 -25.70 -4.06
N GLU A 67 11.09 -25.64 -2.75
CA GLU A 67 10.05 -24.79 -2.16
C GLU A 67 10.35 -23.30 -2.36
N LEU A 68 11.63 -22.93 -2.27
CA LEU A 68 12.08 -21.58 -2.52
C LEU A 68 11.89 -21.20 -3.98
N GLU A 69 12.22 -22.08 -4.93
CA GLU A 69 12.08 -21.79 -6.35
C GLU A 69 10.60 -21.58 -6.72
N GLU A 70 9.70 -22.39 -6.17
CA GLU A 70 8.24 -22.16 -6.29
C GLU A 70 7.82 -20.82 -5.69
N ALA A 71 8.39 -20.42 -4.54
CA ALA A 71 8.10 -19.14 -3.91
C ALA A 71 8.59 -17.95 -4.76
N LYS A 72 9.77 -18.05 -5.38
CA LYS A 72 10.30 -17.04 -6.31
C LYS A 72 9.37 -16.87 -7.51
N ASP A 73 8.98 -17.98 -8.15
CA ASP A 73 8.06 -17.98 -9.29
C ASP A 73 6.72 -17.34 -8.93
N SER A 74 6.16 -17.69 -7.77
CA SER A 74 4.91 -17.11 -7.28
C SER A 74 5.02 -15.60 -7.02
N ILE A 75 6.14 -15.14 -6.46
CA ILE A 75 6.40 -13.71 -6.25
C ILE A 75 6.54 -12.99 -7.60
N GLN A 76 7.30 -13.54 -8.55
CA GLN A 76 7.46 -12.96 -9.89
C GLN A 76 6.11 -12.82 -10.61
N GLN A 77 5.26 -13.84 -10.55
CA GLN A 77 3.89 -13.78 -11.09
C GLN A 77 3.06 -12.71 -10.38
N SER A 78 3.17 -12.60 -9.05
CA SER A 78 2.44 -11.62 -8.27
C SER A 78 2.84 -10.18 -8.62
N LEU A 79 4.12 -9.92 -8.90
CA LEU A 79 4.61 -8.60 -9.32
C LEU A 79 3.97 -8.15 -10.63
N ALA A 80 3.79 -9.06 -11.58
CA ALA A 80 3.14 -8.76 -12.87
C ALA A 80 1.65 -8.37 -12.73
N LEU A 81 0.99 -8.74 -11.62
CA LEU A 81 -0.40 -8.39 -11.33
C LEU A 81 -0.54 -7.07 -10.57
N MET A 82 0.56 -6.52 -10.03
CA MET A 82 0.52 -5.29 -9.24
C MET A 82 0.37 -4.05 -10.13
N PRO A 83 -0.29 -2.98 -9.66
CA PRO A 83 -0.29 -1.71 -10.36
C PRO A 83 1.14 -1.18 -10.55
N PRO A 84 1.47 -0.57 -11.71
CA PRO A 84 2.84 -0.11 -11.99
C PRO A 84 3.31 1.01 -11.05
N THR A 85 2.37 1.77 -10.48
CA THR A 85 2.63 2.84 -9.50
C THR A 85 2.69 2.34 -8.05
N ALA A 86 2.37 1.07 -7.81
CA ALA A 86 2.48 0.48 -6.49
C ALA A 86 3.95 0.46 -6.05
N LEU A 87 4.19 0.76 -4.78
CA LEU A 87 5.53 0.69 -4.22
C LEU A 87 5.79 -0.74 -3.73
N VAL A 88 6.92 -1.31 -4.12
CA VAL A 88 7.35 -2.63 -3.65
C VAL A 88 8.67 -2.55 -2.89
N GLY A 89 8.81 -3.38 -1.86
CA GLY A 89 10.04 -3.60 -1.10
C GLY A 89 10.23 -5.08 -0.84
N LEU A 90 11.48 -5.50 -0.63
CA LEU A 90 11.84 -6.89 -0.33
C LEU A 90 12.64 -6.99 0.97
N VAL A 91 12.25 -7.95 1.79
CA VAL A 91 12.97 -8.39 2.99
C VAL A 91 13.12 -9.90 2.89
N THR A 92 14.34 -10.40 3.04
CA THR A 92 14.57 -11.85 3.14
C THR A 92 15.05 -12.19 4.55
N PHE A 93 14.66 -13.35 5.08
CA PHE A 93 15.06 -13.75 6.42
C PHE A 93 15.41 -15.23 6.52
N GLY A 94 16.42 -15.52 7.34
CA GLY A 94 16.80 -16.87 7.76
C GLY A 94 17.43 -16.77 9.15
N THR A 95 18.72 -17.04 9.28
CA THR A 95 19.45 -16.71 10.53
C THR A 95 19.58 -15.20 10.76
N MET A 96 19.71 -14.45 9.67
CA MET A 96 19.74 -12.99 9.65
C MET A 96 18.58 -12.47 8.80
N CYS A 97 18.17 -11.23 9.07
CA CYS A 97 17.15 -10.54 8.28
C CYS A 97 17.83 -9.49 7.39
N HIS A 98 17.54 -9.51 6.11
CA HIS A 98 18.12 -8.66 5.08
C HIS A 98 17.04 -7.74 4.52
N VAL A 99 17.25 -6.43 4.65
CA VAL A 99 16.38 -5.40 4.05
C VAL A 99 17.06 -4.89 2.78
N HIS A 100 16.47 -5.18 1.62
CA HIS A 100 17.08 -4.92 0.31
C HIS A 100 16.82 -3.50 -0.19
N GLU A 101 17.86 -2.83 -0.69
CA GLU A 101 17.76 -1.54 -1.39
C GLU A 101 17.48 -1.80 -2.87
N LEU A 102 16.28 -1.43 -3.34
CA LEU A 102 15.82 -1.66 -4.72
C LEU A 102 16.06 -0.48 -5.66
N ALA A 103 16.58 0.65 -5.15
CA ALA A 103 16.84 1.83 -5.96
C ALA A 103 17.89 1.54 -7.05
N ALA A 104 17.59 1.98 -8.28
CA ALA A 104 18.43 1.76 -9.44
C ALA A 104 19.87 2.27 -9.21
N GLY A 105 20.80 1.32 -9.07
CA GLY A 105 22.23 1.54 -8.92
C GLY A 105 22.99 0.26 -9.22
N ALA A 106 24.25 0.36 -9.64
CA ALA A 106 25.06 -0.77 -10.09
C ALA A 106 25.41 -1.80 -9.00
N LEU A 107 24.96 -1.62 -7.75
CA LEU A 107 25.27 -2.50 -6.64
C LEU A 107 24.02 -2.75 -5.79
N GLN A 108 23.55 -3.99 -5.77
CA GLN A 108 22.53 -4.46 -4.83
C GLN A 108 23.10 -4.35 -3.41
N ARG A 109 22.45 -3.59 -2.53
CA ARG A 109 22.84 -3.45 -1.12
C ARG A 109 21.72 -3.94 -0.23
N ALA A 110 22.08 -4.65 0.83
CA ALA A 110 21.13 -5.08 1.85
C ALA A 110 21.61 -4.65 3.24
N ASN A 111 20.70 -4.15 4.06
CA ASN A 111 20.96 -3.89 5.47
C ASN A 111 20.65 -5.15 6.28
N VAL A 112 21.64 -5.64 7.03
CA VAL A 112 21.55 -6.90 7.77
C VAL A 112 21.21 -6.66 9.23
N PHE A 113 20.19 -7.37 9.71
CA PHE A 113 19.72 -7.35 11.09
C PHE A 113 19.88 -8.74 11.69
N GLN A 114 20.38 -8.77 12.92
CA GLN A 114 20.54 -10.01 13.66
C GLN A 114 19.17 -10.55 14.11
N GLY A 115 18.79 -11.74 13.67
CA GLY A 115 17.45 -12.31 13.95
C GLY A 115 17.20 -12.62 15.42
N THR A 116 18.26 -12.81 16.23
CA THR A 116 18.14 -13.09 17.67
C THR A 116 17.96 -11.83 18.52
N ARG A 117 18.04 -10.64 17.93
CA ARG A 117 17.94 -9.36 18.64
C ARG A 117 16.62 -8.68 18.28
N GLU A 118 15.88 -8.27 19.29
CA GLU A 118 14.69 -7.44 19.12
C GLU A 118 15.09 -5.98 18.82
N TYR A 119 14.45 -5.37 17.82
CA TYR A 119 14.68 -3.99 17.41
C TYR A 119 13.40 -3.17 17.52
N THR A 120 13.49 -1.97 18.08
CA THR A 120 12.37 -1.03 18.06
C THR A 120 12.29 -0.32 16.69
N ALA A 121 11.11 0.19 16.32
CA ALA A 121 10.92 0.93 15.07
C ALA A 121 11.92 2.11 14.92
N GLN A 122 12.25 2.80 16.02
CA GLN A 122 13.26 3.86 16.00
C GLN A 122 14.67 3.34 15.73
N GLN A 123 15.05 2.18 16.29
CA GLN A 123 16.35 1.56 16.05
C GLN A 123 16.48 1.07 14.60
N VAL A 124 15.42 0.48 14.06
CA VAL A 124 15.37 0.08 12.64
C VAL A 124 15.49 1.31 11.74
N ALA A 125 14.70 2.36 12.00
CA ALA A 125 14.77 3.60 11.24
C ALA A 125 16.18 4.20 11.27
N GLN A 126 16.80 4.30 12.45
CA GLN A 126 18.15 4.82 12.61
C GLN A 126 19.19 3.98 11.84
N ARG A 127 19.09 2.65 11.86
CA ARG A 127 20.01 1.76 11.13
C ARG A 127 19.84 1.84 9.62
N LEU A 128 18.61 1.95 9.14
CA LEU A 128 18.30 2.13 7.72
C LEU A 128 18.59 3.58 7.24
N GLY A 129 18.98 4.47 8.16
CA GLY A 129 19.16 5.89 7.87
C GLY A 129 17.87 6.64 7.57
N LEU A 130 16.71 6.06 7.94
CA LEU A 130 15.39 6.66 7.85
C LEU A 130 15.21 7.63 9.03
N ARG A 131 14.85 8.88 8.75
CA ARG A 131 14.58 9.89 9.80
C ARG A 131 13.08 10.15 9.82
N SER A 132 12.43 9.93 10.96
CA SER A 132 11.02 10.28 11.18
C SER A 132 10.96 11.72 11.70
N GLY A 133 10.50 12.67 10.88
CA GLY A 133 10.28 14.05 11.30
C GLY A 133 9.96 15.02 10.16
N PRO A 134 9.15 16.07 10.40
CA PRO A 134 8.68 17.00 9.37
C PRO A 134 9.73 18.02 8.86
N SER A 135 10.94 18.01 9.41
CA SER A 135 11.98 19.00 9.12
C SER A 135 13.39 18.40 9.14
N ALA A 136 13.80 17.64 8.13
CA ALA A 136 15.22 17.37 7.85
C ALA A 136 15.39 16.67 6.50
N GLY A 137 16.31 17.15 5.67
CA GLY A 137 16.71 16.55 4.38
C GLY A 137 17.43 15.20 4.49
N GLY A 138 16.83 14.22 5.16
CA GLY A 138 17.23 12.81 5.10
C GLY A 138 16.46 12.08 4.00
N ALA A 139 17.07 11.05 3.40
CA ALA A 139 16.44 10.27 2.34
C ALA A 139 15.18 9.53 2.85
N SER A 140 14.09 9.66 2.12
CA SER A 140 12.84 8.90 2.35
C SER A 140 13.07 7.40 2.17
N ALA A 141 12.28 6.56 2.85
CA ALA A 141 12.24 5.13 2.56
C ALA A 141 11.79 4.87 1.12
N VAL A 142 10.90 5.74 0.63
CA VAL A 142 10.45 5.80 -0.76
C VAL A 142 11.60 6.29 -1.64
N GLY A 143 11.88 5.55 -2.71
CA GLY A 143 13.00 5.80 -3.61
C GLY A 143 14.32 5.14 -3.19
N ARG A 144 14.36 4.42 -2.05
CA ARG A 144 15.51 3.60 -1.61
C ARG A 144 15.14 2.14 -1.38
N PHE A 145 14.18 1.91 -0.48
CA PHE A 145 13.70 0.59 -0.09
C PHE A 145 12.35 0.26 -0.70
N LEU A 146 11.55 1.29 -0.96
CA LEU A 146 10.24 1.20 -1.60
C LEU A 146 10.28 1.92 -2.94
N VAL A 147 10.16 1.17 -4.03
CA VAL A 147 10.30 1.68 -5.40
C VAL A 147 9.06 1.27 -6.20
N PRO A 148 8.57 2.11 -7.14
CA PRO A 148 7.47 1.71 -8.01
C PRO A 148 7.79 0.41 -8.75
N VAL A 149 6.81 -0.49 -8.86
CA VAL A 149 6.98 -1.79 -9.56
C VAL A 149 7.54 -1.58 -10.97
N ALA A 150 7.07 -0.56 -11.68
CA ALA A 150 7.54 -0.23 -13.03
C ALA A 150 9.05 0.07 -13.12
N ASP A 151 9.67 0.54 -12.03
CA ASP A 151 11.07 0.97 -12.02
C ASP A 151 12.02 -0.12 -11.52
N CYS A 152 11.52 -1.15 -10.83
CA CYS A 152 12.35 -2.17 -10.18
C CYS A 152 12.03 -3.61 -10.58
N GLU A 153 11.15 -3.87 -11.55
CA GLU A 153 10.79 -5.22 -12.01
C GLU A 153 12.02 -6.08 -12.33
N PHE A 154 12.93 -5.57 -13.17
CA PHE A 154 14.17 -6.28 -13.53
C PHE A 154 15.13 -6.45 -12.34
N ALA A 155 15.30 -5.40 -11.53
CA ALA A 155 16.20 -5.43 -10.38
C ALA A 155 15.73 -6.44 -9.32
N LEU A 156 14.42 -6.50 -9.10
CA LEU A 156 13.79 -7.42 -8.16
C LEU A 156 13.82 -8.86 -8.68
N GLY A 157 13.56 -9.08 -9.98
CA GLY A 157 13.72 -10.39 -10.62
C GLY A 157 15.14 -10.93 -10.48
N SER A 158 16.15 -10.13 -10.85
CA SER A 158 17.56 -10.51 -10.70
C SER A 158 17.94 -10.81 -9.25
N LEU A 159 17.39 -10.05 -8.28
CA LEU A 159 17.66 -10.29 -6.86
C LEU A 159 17.04 -11.61 -6.41
N LEU A 160 15.80 -11.89 -6.81
CA LEU A 160 15.13 -13.16 -6.52
C LEU A 160 15.89 -14.36 -7.12
N ASP A 161 16.39 -14.23 -8.34
CA ASP A 161 17.18 -15.29 -9.00
C ASP A 161 18.53 -15.53 -8.30
N ASP A 162 19.13 -14.49 -7.71
CA ASP A 162 20.39 -14.58 -6.95
C ASP A 162 20.21 -15.15 -5.54
N LEU A 163 18.98 -15.23 -5.02
CA LEU A 163 18.73 -15.90 -3.74
C LEU A 163 19.01 -17.40 -3.91
N HIS A 164 20.03 -17.88 -3.18
CA HIS A 164 20.46 -19.29 -3.09
C HIS A 164 21.34 -19.84 -4.22
N LYS A 165 22.17 -19.00 -4.83
CA LYS A 165 23.48 -19.45 -5.34
C LYS A 165 24.53 -19.58 -4.26
#